data_AF-G2IZ32-F1
#
_entry.id   AF-G2IZ32-F1
#
_cell.length_a   1.000
_cell.length_b   1.000
_cell.length_c   1.000
_cell.angle_alpha   90.00
_cell.angle_beta   90.00
_cell.angle_gamma   90.00
#
_symmetry.space_group_name_H-M   'P 1'
#
loop_
_entity.id
_entity.type
_entity.pdbx_description
1 polymer ?
#
loop_
_entity_poly.entity_id
_entity_poly.type
_entity_poly.pdbx_seq_one_letter_code
_entity_poly.pdbx_strand_id
1 'polypeptide(L)'
;MATTHQRRRELFVAGSMRDLRRYMGLNQAAFWSAVGATQSAGSRYESGRRTPKPILDLIRVVHVEGIKIARLQRNHVPEEMREAA
;
A
#
# COMPACT_ATOMS: atom_id res chain seq x y z
N MET A 1 -13.34 19.08 -1.14
CA MET A 1 -12.12 18.52 -0.49
C MET A 1 -11.90 17.12 -1.04
N ALA A 2 -10.74 16.83 -1.62
CA ALA A 2 -10.43 15.47 -2.10
C ALA A 2 -10.46 14.51 -0.90
N THR A 3 -11.17 13.39 -1.02
CA THR A 3 -11.22 12.38 0.04
C THR A 3 -9.82 11.79 0.26
N THR A 4 -9.49 11.30 1.46
CA THR A 4 -8.18 10.72 1.77
C THR A 4 -7.73 9.66 0.74
N HIS A 5 -8.67 8.91 0.15
CA HIS A 5 -8.43 7.96 -0.93
C HIS A 5 -7.93 8.63 -2.22
N GLN A 6 -8.54 9.75 -2.61
CA GLN A 6 -8.18 10.48 -3.81
C GLN A 6 -6.73 10.99 -3.73
N ARG A 7 -6.32 11.53 -2.58
CA ARG A 7 -4.95 12.01 -2.40
C ARG A 7 -3.90 10.90 -2.46
N ARG A 8 -4.20 9.71 -1.92
CA ARG A 8 -3.31 8.54 -2.00
C ARG A 8 -3.14 8.07 -3.44
N ARG A 9 -4.21 8.06 -4.23
CA ARG A 9 -4.16 7.71 -5.67
C ARG A 9 -3.30 8.70 -6.46
N GLU A 10 -3.48 10.00 -6.23
CA GLU A 10 -2.67 11.05 -6.85
C GLU A 10 -1.16 10.84 -6.59
N LEU A 11 -0.78 10.66 -5.32
CA LEU A 11 0.62 10.46 -4.93
C LEU A 11 1.21 9.18 -5.50
N PHE A 12 0.42 8.11 -5.58
CA PHE A 12 0.84 6.85 -6.20
C PHE A 12 1.09 7.00 -7.70
N VAL A 13 0.18 7.68 -8.43
CA VAL A 13 0.32 7.94 -9.87
C VAL A 13 1.52 8.85 -10.15
N ALA A 14 1.80 9.82 -9.28
CA ALA A 14 3.00 10.66 -9.36
C ALA A 14 4.32 9.88 -9.15
N GLY A 15 4.26 8.62 -8.71
CA GLY A 15 5.41 7.71 -8.62
C GLY A 15 6.29 7.89 -7.37
N SER A 16 5.97 8.84 -6.48
CA SER A 16 6.75 9.10 -5.27
C SER A 16 6.23 8.30 -4.07
N MET A 17 6.82 7.12 -3.84
CA MET A 17 6.50 6.28 -2.68
C MET A 17 6.86 6.98 -1.35
N ARG A 18 7.88 7.83 -1.37
CA ARG A 18 8.29 8.64 -0.21
C ARG A 18 7.19 9.63 0.19
N ASP A 19 6.57 10.30 -0.78
CA ASP A 19 5.54 11.29 -0.49
C ASP A 19 4.23 10.63 -0.08
N LEU A 20 3.86 9.50 -0.71
CA LEU A 20 2.75 8.67 -0.26
C LEU A 20 2.94 8.24 1.20
N ARG A 21 4.13 7.73 1.55
CA ARG A 21 4.47 7.34 2.92
C ARG A 21 4.38 8.50 3.91
N ARG A 22 4.95 9.66 3.56
CA ARG A 22 4.93 10.86 4.40
C ARG A 22 3.51 11.38 4.61
N TYR A 23 2.68 11.38 3.56
CA TYR A 23 1.27 11.75 3.66
C TYR A 23 0.50 10.85 4.63
N MET A 24 0.87 9.56 4.71
CA MET A 24 0.30 8.61 5.66
C MET A 24 0.88 8.69 7.08
N GLY A 25 1.89 9.53 7.32
CA GLY A 25 2.56 9.64 8.62
C GLY A 25 3.37 8.39 9.02
N LEU A 26 3.75 7.55 8.05
CA LEU A 26 4.46 6.29 8.32
C LEU A 26 5.98 6.46 8.23
N ASN A 27 6.71 5.74 9.09
CA ASN A 27 8.15 5.55 8.91
C ASN A 27 8.42 4.49 7.82
N GLN A 28 9.69 4.38 7.38
CA GLN A 28 10.05 3.45 6.30
C GLN A 28 9.73 1.99 6.67
N ALA A 29 10.09 1.55 7.89
CA ALA A 29 9.85 0.18 8.31
C ALA A 29 8.37 -0.20 8.26
N ALA A 30 7.48 0.64 8.79
CA ALA A 30 6.03 0.41 8.80
C ALA A 30 5.43 0.40 7.38
N PHE A 31 5.86 1.31 6.51
CA PHE A 31 5.36 1.39 5.15
C PHE A 31 5.78 0.18 4.29
N TRP A 32 7.06 -0.19 4.34
CA TRP A 32 7.63 -1.22 3.48
C TRP A 32 7.32 -2.64 3.97
N SER A 33 7.30 -2.86 5.28
CA SER A 33 6.94 -4.18 5.85
C SER A 33 5.51 -4.59 5.52
N ALA A 34 4.58 -3.63 5.39
CA ALA A 34 3.19 -3.88 5.01
C ALA A 34 3.03 -4.51 3.61
N VAL A 35 4.06 -4.42 2.76
CA VAL A 35 4.10 -5.02 1.42
C VAL A 35 5.22 -6.07 1.28
N GLY A 36 5.72 -6.59 2.41
CA GLY A 36 6.74 -7.64 2.45
C GLY A 36 8.16 -7.20 2.10
N ALA A 37 8.43 -5.89 2.05
CA ALA A 37 9.76 -5.35 1.79
C ALA A 37 10.47 -4.97 3.09
N THR A 38 11.80 -5.17 3.14
CA THR A 38 12.61 -4.69 4.27
C THR A 38 12.77 -3.17 4.23
N GLN A 39 13.08 -2.55 5.38
CA GLN A 39 13.37 -1.11 5.44
C GLN A 39 14.55 -0.71 4.53
N SER A 40 15.60 -1.54 4.44
CA SER A 40 16.77 -1.27 3.58
C SER A 40 16.47 -1.41 2.08
N ALA A 41 15.56 -2.31 1.69
CA ALA A 41 15.02 -2.34 0.32
C ALA A 41 14.21 -1.07 0.03
N GLY A 42 13.30 -0.72 0.95
CA GLY A 42 12.49 0.49 0.87
C GLY A 42 13.29 1.78 0.73
N SER A 43 14.35 1.93 1.53
CA SER A 43 15.26 3.08 1.45
C SER A 43 15.84 3.27 0.05
N ARG A 44 16.26 2.16 -0.60
CA ARG A 44 16.78 2.18 -1.97
C ARG A 44 15.70 2.60 -2.98
N TYR A 45 14.47 2.13 -2.81
CA TYR A 45 13.36 2.52 -3.67
C TYR A 45 13.03 4.02 -3.52
N GLU A 46 13.04 4.53 -2.29
CA GLU A 46 12.84 5.96 -2.02
C GLU A 46 14.00 6.83 -2.48
N SER A 47 15.18 6.27 -2.75
CA SER A 47 16.38 7.01 -3.19
C SER A 47 16.64 6.89 -4.70
N GLY A 48 15.68 6.40 -5.49
CA GLY A 48 15.76 6.40 -6.95
C GLY A 48 16.01 5.03 -7.59
N ARG A 49 16.17 3.95 -6.81
CA ARG A 49 16.14 2.60 -7.41
C ARG A 49 14.73 2.30 -7.89
N ARG A 50 14.61 1.74 -9.11
CA ARG A 50 13.33 1.27 -9.64
C ARG A 50 12.68 0.26 -8.69
N THR A 51 11.46 0.55 -8.25
CA THR A 51 10.63 -0.36 -7.47
C THR A 51 10.13 -1.51 -8.37
N PRO A 52 10.28 -2.79 -7.96
CA PRO A 52 9.71 -3.91 -8.69
C PRO A 52 8.19 -3.79 -8.86
N LYS A 53 7.66 -4.17 -10.03
CA LYS A 53 6.22 -4.13 -10.32
C LYS A 53 5.36 -4.85 -9.26
N PRO A 54 5.71 -6.06 -8.79
CA PRO A 54 4.92 -6.73 -7.75
C PRO A 54 4.79 -5.92 -6.46
N ILE A 55 5.86 -5.18 -6.08
CA ILE A 55 5.83 -4.32 -4.90
C ILE A 55 4.92 -3.09 -5.14
N LEU A 56 4.95 -2.51 -6.34
CA LEU A 56 4.04 -1.41 -6.70
C LEU A 56 2.57 -1.84 -6.65
N ASP A 57 2.27 -3.03 -7.17
CA ASP A 57 0.91 -3.58 -7.15
C ASP A 57 0.44 -3.78 -5.69
N LEU A 58 1.30 -4.29 -4.80
CA LEU A 58 0.98 -4.41 -3.37
C LEU A 58 0.84 -3.05 -2.67
N ILE A 59 1.66 -2.05 -3.01
CA ILE A 59 1.50 -0.69 -2.46
C ILE A 59 0.14 -0.12 -2.83
N ARG A 60 -0.31 -0.33 -4.07
CA ARG A 60 -1.65 0.09 -4.49
C ARG A 60 -2.71 -0.60 -3.63
N VAL A 61 -2.68 -1.92 -3.53
CA VAL A 61 -3.66 -2.70 -2.75
C VAL A 61 -3.69 -2.25 -1.27
N VAL A 62 -2.53 -2.17 -0.62
CA VAL A 62 -2.42 -1.95 0.82
C VAL A 62 -2.57 -0.49 1.20
N HIS A 63 -1.77 0.40 0.59
CA HIS A 63 -1.66 1.79 1.02
C HIS A 63 -2.65 2.70 0.31
N VAL A 64 -3.00 2.40 -0.94
CA VAL A 64 -3.93 3.22 -1.74
C VAL A 64 -5.37 2.76 -1.58
N GLU A 65 -5.65 1.47 -1.74
CA GLU A 65 -7.00 0.91 -1.63
C GLU A 65 -7.36 0.49 -0.18
N GLY A 66 -6.39 0.50 0.75
CA GLY A 66 -6.64 0.21 2.16
C GLY A 66 -6.88 -1.27 2.50
N ILE A 67 -6.59 -2.18 1.56
CA ILE A 67 -6.84 -3.61 1.72
C ILE A 67 -5.72 -4.23 2.57
N LYS A 68 -6.07 -4.72 3.75
CA LYS A 68 -5.11 -5.37 4.67
C LYS A 68 -4.84 -6.81 4.25
N ILE A 69 -3.76 -7.03 3.49
CA ILE A 69 -3.39 -8.36 3.00
C ILE A 69 -3.07 -9.37 4.12
N ALA A 70 -2.63 -8.90 5.30
CA ALA A 70 -2.34 -9.77 6.45
C ALA A 70 -3.55 -10.54 6.98
N ARG A 71 -4.77 -10.14 6.60
CA ARG A 71 -6.03 -10.78 7.00
C ARG A 71 -6.65 -11.64 5.89
N LEU A 72 -6.00 -11.73 4.73
CA LEU A 72 -6.50 -12.56 3.63
C LEU A 72 -6.30 -14.03 3.99
N GLN A 73 -7.40 -14.73 4.22
CA GLN A 73 -7.42 -16.19 4.31
C GLN A 73 -8.07 -16.76 3.05
N ARG A 74 -7.57 -17.93 2.60
CA ARG A 74 -8.02 -18.61 1.38
C ARG A 74 -9.55 -18.77 1.28
N ASN A 75 -10.24 -18.93 2.41
CA ASN A 75 -11.68 -19.18 2.50
C ASN A 75 -12.45 -18.03 3.19
N HIS A 76 -11.85 -16.85 3.32
CA HIS A 76 -12.53 -15.73 3.96
C HIS A 76 -13.56 -15.12 2.99
N VAL A 77 -14.83 -15.46 3.19
CA VAL A 77 -15.98 -14.73 2.63
C VAL A 77 -16.40 -13.70 3.67
N PRO A 78 -16.40 -12.39 3.34
CA PRO A 78 -16.93 -11.35 4.21
C PRO A 78 -18.35 -11.69 4.66
N GLU A 79 -18.67 -11.45 5.92
CA GLU A 79 -19.95 -11.85 6.53
C GLU A 79 -21.14 -11.20 5.81
N GLU A 80 -20.98 -9.95 5.39
CA GLU A 80 -21.91 -9.20 4.54
C GLU A 80 -22.22 -9.85 3.18
N MET A 81 -21.33 -10.69 2.65
CA MET A 81 -21.53 -11.41 1.39
C MET A 81 -22.20 -12.78 1.58
N ARG A 82 -22.39 -13.22 2.84
CA ARG A 82 -23.03 -14.52 3.15
C ARG A 82 -24.56 -14.44 3.24
N GLU A 83 -25.11 -13.27 3.59
CA GLU A 83 -26.56 -13.07 3.70
C GLU A 83 -27.26 -12.82 2.35
N ALA A 84 -26.48 -12.66 1.28
CA ALA A 84 -26.97 -12.37 -0.07
C ALA A 84 -27.22 -13.62 -0.94
N ALA A 85 -27.13 -14.83 -0.38
CA ALA A 85 -27.31 -16.11 -1.07
C ALA A 85 -28.40 -16.95 -0.39
#